data_AF-J2WSR8-F1
#
_entry.id   AF-J2WSR8-F1
#
_cell.length_a   1.000
_cell.length_b   1.000
_cell.length_c   1.000
_cell.angle_alpha   90.00
_cell.angle_beta   90.00
_cell.angle_gamma   90.00
#
_symmetry.space_group_name_H-M   'P 1'
#
loop_
_entity.id
_entity.type
_entity.pdbx_description
1 polymer ?
#
loop_
_entity_poly.entity_id
_entity_poly.type
_entity_poly.pdbx_seq_one_letter_code
_entity_poly.pdbx_strand_id
1 'polypeptide(L)'
;MSRPTDLSAADFAFQLKLHGFMHLRAEGRFADVRAKGCPRTEPVMRGKRLNRQATLDALIRDRNARKDAAAAAEAVQIERERIAETIAPRALPAARASLEGADAIAQLADDFITITTRSEGVALPDLVRMGWRKSQVYAWLEAARTLAYARQNGAAV
;
A
#
# COMPACT_ATOMS: atom_id res chain seq x y z
N MET A 1 -47.79 -5.45 -23.33
CA MET A 1 -46.36 -5.43 -22.96
C MET A 1 -45.53 -5.25 -24.23
N SER A 2 -44.92 -4.09 -24.43
CA SER A 2 -44.11 -3.81 -25.62
C SER A 2 -42.92 -4.78 -25.68
N ARG A 3 -42.76 -5.50 -26.79
CA ARG A 3 -41.59 -6.37 -27.00
C ARG A 3 -40.32 -5.53 -26.89
N PRO A 4 -39.24 -6.00 -26.25
CA PRO A 4 -37.95 -5.33 -26.37
C PRO A 4 -37.58 -5.43 -27.85
N THR A 5 -37.59 -4.28 -28.53
CA THR A 5 -37.17 -4.19 -29.92
C THR A 5 -35.67 -4.46 -29.92
N ASP A 6 -35.28 -5.64 -30.41
CA ASP A 6 -33.87 -5.94 -30.65
C ASP A 6 -33.28 -4.84 -31.54
N LEU A 7 -32.03 -4.46 -31.29
CA LEU A 7 -31.36 -3.44 -32.09
C LEU A 7 -31.25 -3.88 -33.55
N SER A 8 -31.31 -2.90 -34.45
CA SER A 8 -30.93 -3.14 -35.84
C SER A 8 -29.43 -3.49 -35.92
N ALA A 9 -29.02 -4.14 -37.01
CA ALA A 9 -27.61 -4.47 -37.21
C ALA A 9 -26.73 -3.21 -37.33
N ALA A 10 -27.25 -2.13 -37.94
CA ALA A 10 -26.56 -0.87 -38.09
C ALA A 10 -26.39 -0.16 -36.75
N ASP A 11 -27.45 -0.08 -35.95
CA ASP A 11 -27.40 0.55 -34.62
C ASP A 11 -26.46 -0.22 -33.70
N PHE A 12 -26.51 -1.55 -33.72
CA PHE A 12 -25.59 -2.36 -32.94
C PHE A 12 -24.13 -2.13 -33.34
N ALA A 13 -23.82 -2.10 -34.65
CA ALA A 13 -22.46 -1.81 -35.12
C ALA A 13 -22.00 -0.40 -34.70
N PHE A 14 -22.89 0.59 -34.77
CA PHE A 14 -22.61 1.94 -34.29
C PHE A 14 -22.32 1.96 -32.79
N GLN A 15 -23.15 1.29 -31.98
CA GLN A 15 -22.97 1.21 -30.52
C GLN A 15 -21.67 0.51 -30.14
N LEU A 16 -21.32 -0.59 -30.81
CA LEU A 16 -20.03 -1.26 -30.60
C LEU A 16 -18.87 -0.28 -30.86
N LYS A 17 -18.91 0.48 -31.96
CA LYS A 17 -17.88 1.47 -32.27
C LYS A 17 -17.82 2.59 -31.23
N LEU A 18 -18.98 3.15 -30.85
CA LEU A 18 -19.09 4.23 -29.87
C LEU A 18 -18.49 3.84 -28.53
N HIS A 19 -18.82 2.64 -28.06
CA HIS A 19 -18.35 2.10 -26.79
C HIS A 19 -16.96 1.46 -26.87
N GLY A 20 -16.36 1.31 -28.06
CA GLY A 20 -15.05 0.67 -28.22
C GLY A 20 -15.08 -0.84 -27.97
N PHE A 21 -16.10 -1.51 -28.50
CA PHE A 21 -16.20 -2.97 -28.56
C PHE A 21 -15.92 -3.46 -29.98
N MET A 22 -15.27 -4.62 -30.09
CA MET A 22 -14.92 -5.22 -31.38
C MET A 22 -15.38 -6.68 -31.43
N HIS A 23 -16.05 -7.08 -32.51
CA HIS A 23 -16.39 -8.48 -32.74
C HIS A 23 -15.20 -9.24 -33.34
N LEU A 24 -14.81 -10.33 -32.68
CA LEU A 24 -13.73 -11.21 -33.10
C LEU A 24 -14.32 -12.42 -33.79
N ARG A 25 -14.37 -12.35 -35.12
CA ARG A 25 -15.02 -13.38 -35.94
C ARG A 25 -14.41 -14.78 -35.75
N ALA A 26 -13.10 -14.87 -35.52
CA ALA A 26 -12.41 -16.14 -35.30
C ALA A 26 -12.81 -16.82 -33.98
N GLU A 27 -13.14 -16.03 -32.95
CA GLU A 27 -13.50 -16.53 -31.62
C GLU A 27 -15.02 -16.55 -31.38
N GLY A 28 -15.81 -15.93 -32.27
CA GLY A 28 -17.24 -15.74 -32.07
C GLY A 28 -17.59 -14.89 -30.85
N ARG A 29 -16.64 -14.05 -30.38
CA ARG A 29 -16.74 -13.29 -29.12
C ARG A 29 -16.55 -11.80 -29.36
N PHE A 30 -16.98 -10.99 -28.40
CA PHE A 30 -16.81 -9.54 -28.43
C PHE A 30 -15.73 -9.12 -27.43
N ALA A 31 -14.86 -8.20 -27.83
CA ALA A 31 -13.79 -7.70 -26.98
C ALA A 31 -13.99 -6.23 -26.64
N ASP A 32 -13.66 -5.89 -25.40
CA ASP A 32 -13.52 -4.51 -24.96
C ASP A 32 -12.10 -4.00 -25.27
N VAL A 33 -11.92 -3.29 -26.38
CA VAL A 33 -10.58 -2.82 -26.79
C VAL A 33 -10.08 -1.64 -25.98
N ARG A 34 -10.95 -1.00 -25.18
CA ARG A 34 -10.56 0.10 -24.29
C ARG A 34 -10.03 -0.39 -22.95
N ALA A 35 -10.31 -1.64 -22.57
CA ALA A 35 -9.83 -2.22 -21.34
C ALA A 35 -8.49 -2.92 -21.54
N LYS A 36 -7.58 -2.79 -20.56
CA LYS A 36 -6.31 -3.52 -20.53
C LYS A 36 -6.58 -5.03 -20.58
N GLY A 37 -5.86 -5.75 -21.43
CA GLY A 37 -6.03 -7.19 -21.63
C GLY A 37 -7.17 -7.58 -22.58
N CYS A 38 -7.89 -6.62 -23.15
CA CYS A 38 -8.93 -6.82 -24.18
C CYS A 38 -9.92 -7.96 -23.83
N PRO A 39 -10.59 -7.90 -22.66
CA PRO A 39 -11.41 -8.98 -22.14
C PRO A 39 -12.53 -9.34 -23.11
N ARG A 40 -12.82 -10.65 -23.17
CA ARG A 40 -13.80 -11.24 -24.09
C ARG A 40 -15.13 -11.47 -23.38
N THR A 41 -16.23 -11.16 -24.05
CA THR A 41 -17.60 -11.45 -23.63
C THR A 41 -18.30 -12.25 -24.72
N GLU A 42 -19.05 -13.27 -24.32
CA GLU A 42 -19.81 -14.12 -25.23
C GLU A 42 -21.09 -13.42 -25.73
N PRO A 43 -21.51 -13.67 -26.98
CA PRO A 43 -22.77 -13.15 -27.49
C PRO A 43 -23.97 -13.73 -26.75
N VAL A 44 -24.99 -12.90 -26.51
CA VAL A 44 -26.28 -13.38 -26.03
C VAL A 44 -27.12 -13.81 -27.22
N MET A 45 -27.49 -15.08 -27.26
CA MET A 45 -28.26 -15.66 -28.36
C MET A 45 -29.76 -15.74 -28.03
N ARG A 46 -30.61 -15.47 -29.01
CA ARG A 46 -32.06 -15.72 -29.02
C ARG A 46 -32.34 -16.84 -30.02
N GLY A 47 -32.24 -18.08 -29.56
CA GLY A 47 -32.22 -19.24 -30.44
C GLY A 47 -30.98 -19.23 -31.34
N LYS A 48 -31.16 -19.33 -32.66
CA LYS A 48 -30.05 -19.28 -33.64
C LYS A 48 -29.61 -17.86 -34.02
N ARG A 49 -30.27 -16.82 -33.52
CA ARG A 49 -29.99 -15.42 -33.88
C ARG A 49 -29.34 -14.69 -32.70
N LEU A 50 -28.41 -13.79 -33.00
CA LEU A 50 -27.84 -12.89 -32.01
C LEU A 50 -28.93 -11.96 -31.46
N ASN A 51 -29.02 -11.84 -30.14
CA ASN A 51 -29.78 -10.80 -29.47
C ASN A 51 -28.85 -9.60 -29.25
N ARG A 52 -28.95 -8.60 -30.12
CA ARG A 52 -27.99 -7.48 -30.18
C ARG A 52 -28.11 -6.58 -28.98
N GLN A 53 -29.33 -6.27 -28.56
CA GLN A 53 -29.55 -5.46 -27.36
C GLN A 53 -28.96 -6.16 -26.12
N ALA A 54 -29.32 -7.42 -25.89
CA ALA A 54 -28.83 -8.14 -24.72
C ALA A 54 -27.31 -8.37 -24.75
N THR A 55 -26.72 -8.52 -25.95
CA THR A 55 -25.25 -8.62 -26.10
C THR A 55 -24.57 -7.30 -25.76
N LEU A 56 -25.13 -6.16 -26.20
CA LEU A 56 -24.61 -4.85 -25.85
C LEU A 56 -24.70 -4.59 -24.33
N ASP A 57 -25.84 -4.95 -23.73
CA ASP A 57 -26.05 -4.79 -22.29
C ASP A 57 -25.07 -5.64 -21.48
N ALA A 58 -24.82 -6.89 -21.92
CA ALA A 58 -23.82 -7.76 -21.29
C ALA A 58 -22.41 -7.17 -21.35
N LEU A 59 -22.01 -6.64 -22.51
CA LEU A 59 -20.71 -5.99 -22.70
C LEU A 59 -20.52 -4.77 -21.78
N ILE A 60 -21.54 -3.92 -21.67
CA ILE A 60 -21.50 -2.74 -20.81
C ILE A 60 -21.46 -3.14 -19.33
N ARG A 61 -22.30 -4.10 -18.93
CA ARG A 61 -22.35 -4.62 -17.56
C ARG A 61 -21.01 -5.21 -17.14
N ASP A 62 -20.39 -6.05 -17.98
CA ASP A 62 -19.10 -6.66 -17.68
C ASP A 62 -17.99 -5.60 -17.57
N ARG A 63 -18.03 -4.54 -18.38
CA ARG A 63 -17.12 -3.40 -18.25
C ARG A 63 -17.31 -2.68 -16.91
N ASN A 64 -18.54 -2.40 -16.52
CA ASN A 64 -18.82 -1.69 -15.26
C ASN A 64 -18.37 -2.54 -14.07
N ALA A 65 -18.67 -3.84 -14.06
CA ALA A 65 -18.20 -4.75 -13.02
C ALA A 65 -16.67 -4.75 -12.86
N ARG A 66 -15.92 -4.66 -13.97
CA ARG A 66 -14.45 -4.52 -13.92
C ARG A 66 -13.99 -3.19 -13.34
N LYS A 67 -14.68 -2.08 -13.67
CA LYS A 67 -14.37 -0.76 -13.10
C LYS A 67 -14.64 -0.73 -11.60
N ASP A 68 -15.76 -1.30 -11.16
CA ASP A 68 -16.12 -1.36 -9.75
C ASP A 68 -15.12 -2.22 -8.96
N ALA A 69 -14.68 -3.35 -9.53
CA ALA A 69 -13.63 -4.18 -8.94
C ALA A 69 -12.28 -3.45 -8.82
N ALA A 70 -11.91 -2.65 -9.83
CA ALA A 70 -10.69 -1.85 -9.79
C ALA A 70 -10.76 -0.75 -8.72
N ALA A 71 -11.89 -0.04 -8.63
CA ALA A 71 -12.12 0.98 -7.59
C ALA A 71 -12.10 0.37 -6.18
N ALA A 72 -12.67 -0.82 -5.99
CA ALA A 72 -12.62 -1.53 -4.72
C ALA A 72 -11.20 -1.94 -4.33
N ALA A 73 -10.39 -2.40 -5.29
CA ALA A 73 -8.98 -2.74 -5.05
C ALA A 73 -8.15 -1.51 -4.68
N GLU A 74 -8.39 -0.37 -5.33
CA GLU A 74 -7.75 0.91 -5.00
C GLU A 74 -8.12 1.37 -3.59
N ALA A 75 -9.40 1.30 -3.19
CA ALA A 75 -9.83 1.64 -1.84
C ALA A 75 -9.14 0.78 -0.75
N VAL A 76 -8.98 -0.53 -1.01
CA VAL A 76 -8.26 -1.44 -0.11
C VAL A 76 -6.77 -1.06 -0.03
N GLN A 77 -6.17 -0.66 -1.15
CA GLN A 77 -4.77 -0.25 -1.19
C GLN A 77 -4.55 1.06 -0.41
N ILE A 78 -5.42 2.05 -0.59
CA ILE A 78 -5.40 3.30 0.17
C ILE A 78 -5.52 3.02 1.67
N GLU A 79 -6.42 2.13 2.07
CA GLU A 79 -6.57 1.77 3.49
C GLU A 79 -5.34 1.04 4.04
N ARG A 80 -4.70 0.17 3.25
CA ARG A 80 -3.43 -0.47 3.63
C ARG A 80 -2.29 0.54 3.79
N GLU A 81 -2.20 1.51 2.89
CA GLU A 81 -1.21 2.59 2.97
C GLU A 81 -1.45 3.45 4.21
N ARG A 82 -2.70 3.80 4.50
CA ARG A 82 -3.07 4.53 5.72
C ARG A 82 -2.72 3.77 7.00
N ILE A 83 -2.97 2.46 7.03
CA ILE A 83 -2.59 1.59 8.15
C ILE A 83 -1.06 1.53 8.26
N ALA A 84 -0.35 1.39 7.16
CA ALA A 84 1.12 1.37 7.15
C ALA A 84 1.71 2.70 7.65
N GLU A 85 1.17 3.86 7.24
CA GLU A 85 1.56 5.18 7.75
C GLU A 85 1.27 5.34 9.26
N THR A 86 0.19 4.73 9.75
CA THR A 86 -0.13 4.75 11.19
C THR A 86 0.83 3.87 11.99
N ILE A 87 1.30 2.77 11.39
CA ILE A 87 2.16 1.77 12.04
C ILE A 87 3.67 2.12 11.92
N ALA A 88 4.10 2.78 10.85
CA ALA A 88 5.50 3.14 10.60
C ALA A 88 5.75 4.65 10.77
N PRO A 89 6.66 5.14 11.63
CA PRO A 89 7.29 4.58 12.82
C PRO A 89 6.93 5.40 14.08
N ARG A 90 5.94 4.93 14.85
CA ARG A 90 5.97 5.06 16.32
C ARG A 90 6.67 3.86 16.99
N ALA A 91 7.07 2.86 16.19
CA ALA A 91 7.59 1.57 16.66
C ALA A 91 9.09 1.34 16.38
N LEU A 92 9.77 2.24 15.67
CA LEU A 92 11.22 2.15 15.45
C LEU A 92 11.86 3.42 16.03
N PRO A 93 12.59 3.33 17.16
CA PRO A 93 13.40 4.47 17.60
C PRO A 93 14.35 4.85 16.47
N ALA A 94 14.61 6.15 16.31
CA ALA A 94 15.59 6.64 15.36
C ALA A 94 16.89 5.84 15.53
N ALA A 95 17.54 5.50 14.41
CA ALA A 95 18.82 4.81 14.47
C ALA A 95 19.75 5.62 15.39
N ARG A 96 20.31 5.01 16.44
CA ARG A 96 21.12 5.73 17.44
C ARG A 96 22.26 6.55 16.81
N ALA A 97 22.77 6.06 15.68
CA ALA A 97 23.75 6.74 14.85
C ALA A 97 23.30 8.09 14.25
N SER A 98 22.01 8.36 14.11
CA SER A 98 21.46 9.62 13.60
C SER A 98 21.05 10.59 14.70
N LEU A 99 21.20 10.24 15.98
CA LEU A 99 20.91 11.14 17.09
C LEU A 99 22.06 12.14 17.28
N GLU A 100 21.70 13.39 17.59
CA GLU A 100 22.64 14.48 17.86
C GLU A 100 22.25 15.27 19.11
N GLY A 101 23.22 15.95 19.71
CA GLY A 101 23.00 16.87 20.83
C GLY A 101 22.26 16.25 22.02
N ALA A 102 21.21 16.93 22.50
CA ALA A 102 20.47 16.55 23.70
C ALA A 102 19.78 15.19 23.57
N ASP A 103 19.26 14.86 22.39
CA ASP A 103 18.57 13.60 22.12
C ASP A 103 19.55 12.41 22.15
N ALA A 104 20.77 12.62 21.62
CA ALA A 104 21.84 11.63 21.73
C ALA A 104 22.25 11.40 23.19
N ILE A 105 22.39 12.47 23.98
CA ILE A 105 22.76 12.38 25.40
C ILE A 105 21.69 11.64 26.20
N ALA A 106 20.41 11.96 25.98
CA ALA A 106 19.28 11.33 26.66
C ALA A 106 19.19 9.82 26.36
N GLN A 107 19.28 9.46 25.08
CA GLN A 107 19.21 8.05 24.66
C GLN A 107 20.44 7.25 25.15
N LEU A 108 21.64 7.85 25.12
CA LEU A 108 22.87 7.20 25.60
C LEU A 108 22.82 6.99 27.12
N ALA A 109 22.23 7.93 27.87
CA ALA A 109 22.00 7.78 29.30
C ALA A 109 21.04 6.61 29.61
N ASP A 110 19.96 6.46 28.85
CA ASP A 110 19.02 5.34 29.02
C ASP A 110 19.67 3.99 28.68
N ASP A 111 20.51 3.95 27.65
CA ASP A 111 21.28 2.75 27.31
C ASP A 111 22.31 2.40 28.42
N PHE A 112 22.95 3.39 29.06
CA PHE A 112 23.81 3.14 30.23
C PHE A 112 23.05 2.53 31.40
N ILE A 113 21.86 3.04 31.71
CA ILE A 113 21.00 2.49 32.76
C ILE A 113 20.63 1.03 32.42
N THR A 114 20.25 0.79 31.17
CA THR A 114 19.85 -0.54 30.69
C THR A 114 20.99 -1.56 30.75
N ILE A 115 22.22 -1.16 30.44
CA ILE A 115 23.39 -2.07 30.47
C ILE A 115 23.86 -2.30 31.90
N THR A 116 23.93 -1.25 32.72
CA THR A 116 24.36 -1.38 34.14
C THR A 116 23.41 -2.25 34.96
N THR A 117 22.10 -2.20 34.69
CA THR A 117 21.11 -3.08 35.33
C THR A 117 21.23 -4.56 34.92
N ARG A 118 21.94 -4.87 33.83
CA ARG A 118 22.26 -6.25 33.39
C ARG A 118 23.53 -6.83 34.01
N SER A 119 24.18 -6.11 34.94
CA SER A 119 25.34 -6.57 35.74
C SER A 119 26.70 -6.60 35.02
N GLU A 120 26.83 -6.13 33.78
CA GLU A 120 28.09 -6.26 33.01
C GLU A 120 28.97 -5.00 33.01
N GLY A 121 28.48 -3.87 33.54
CA GLY A 121 29.13 -2.58 33.31
C GLY A 121 29.03 -2.17 31.83
N VAL A 122 29.12 -0.88 31.54
CA VAL A 122 28.95 -0.41 30.16
C VAL A 122 30.24 -0.62 29.37
N ALA A 123 30.27 -1.64 28.51
CA ALA A 123 31.37 -1.84 27.55
C ALA A 123 31.07 -1.17 26.20
N LEU A 124 32.06 -0.47 25.63
CA LEU A 124 31.95 0.17 24.32
C LEU A 124 31.47 -0.76 23.19
N PRO A 125 31.87 -2.05 23.11
CA PRO A 125 31.35 -2.98 22.12
C PRO A 125 29.82 -3.14 22.15
N ASP A 126 29.20 -3.06 23.33
CA ASP A 126 27.74 -3.24 23.45
C ASP A 126 26.97 -2.03 22.95
N LEU A 127 27.48 -0.83 23.22
CA LEU A 127 26.92 0.41 22.66
C LEU A 127 27.00 0.42 21.12
N VAL A 128 28.12 -0.07 20.57
CA VAL A 128 28.27 -0.20 19.11
C VAL A 128 27.28 -1.23 18.55
N ARG A 129 27.04 -2.36 19.23
CA ARG A 129 26.01 -3.34 18.85
C ARG A 129 24.59 -2.76 18.90
N MET A 130 24.34 -1.82 19.81
CA MET A 130 23.07 -1.09 19.90
C MET A 130 22.90 -0.03 18.80
N GLY A 131 23.94 0.24 18.01
CA GLY A 131 23.90 1.14 16.85
C GLY A 131 24.54 2.50 17.07
N TRP A 132 25.31 2.70 18.14
CA TRP A 132 26.08 3.93 18.34
C TRP A 132 27.34 4.00 17.48
N ARG A 133 27.68 5.20 16.98
CA ARG A 133 29.03 5.44 16.42
C ARG A 133 30.01 5.70 17.56
N LYS A 134 31.24 5.19 17.43
CA LYS A 134 32.31 5.41 18.43
C LYS A 134 32.53 6.90 18.71
N SER A 135 32.54 7.74 17.68
CA SER A 135 32.71 9.20 17.82
C SER A 135 31.61 9.84 18.64
N GLN A 136 30.35 9.43 18.48
CA GLN A 136 29.22 9.92 19.27
C GLN A 136 29.33 9.48 20.74
N VAL A 137 29.69 8.22 20.98
CA VAL A 137 29.88 7.74 22.36
C VAL A 137 30.94 8.58 23.06
N TYR A 138 32.09 8.82 22.44
CA TYR A 138 33.14 9.64 23.05
C TYR A 138 32.76 11.11 23.22
N ALA A 139 32.03 11.68 22.26
CA ALA A 139 31.59 13.08 22.32
C ALA A 139 30.60 13.34 23.47
N TRP A 140 29.73 12.37 23.77
CA TRP A 140 28.61 12.54 24.71
C TRP A 140 28.75 11.75 26.02
N LEU A 141 29.86 11.03 26.19
CA LEU A 141 30.09 10.06 27.28
C LEU A 141 29.83 10.66 28.68
N GLU A 142 30.50 11.76 28.99
CA GLU A 142 30.44 12.37 30.33
C GLU A 142 29.05 12.93 30.63
N ALA A 143 28.47 13.66 29.69
CA ALA A 143 27.12 14.23 29.83
C ALA A 143 26.07 13.12 30.04
N ALA A 144 26.15 12.03 29.26
CA ALA A 144 25.23 10.90 29.38
C ALA A 144 25.42 10.12 30.68
N ARG A 145 26.66 9.98 31.19
CA ARG A 145 26.93 9.34 32.49
C ARG A 145 26.36 10.16 33.65
N THR A 146 26.56 11.47 33.64
CA THR A 146 26.02 12.37 34.66
C THR A 146 24.50 12.33 34.66
N LEU A 147 23.88 12.37 33.49
CA LEU A 147 22.42 12.26 33.35
C LEU A 147 21.89 10.89 33.79
N ALA A 148 22.58 9.79 33.42
CA ALA A 148 22.21 8.44 33.85
C ALA A 148 22.28 8.29 35.38
N TYR A 149 23.35 8.79 36.00
CA TYR A 149 23.52 8.80 37.45
C TYR A 149 22.43 9.63 38.14
N ALA A 150 22.11 10.81 37.61
CA ALA A 150 21.05 11.65 38.15
C ALA A 150 19.68 10.97 38.08
N ARG A 151 19.36 10.34 36.95
CA ARG A 151 18.12 9.56 36.75
C ARG A 151 18.02 8.36 37.70
N GLN A 152 19.12 7.63 37.91
CA GLN A 152 19.15 6.47 38.81
C GLN A 152 19.00 6.85 40.28
N ASN A 153 19.49 8.03 40.68
CA ASN A 153 19.49 8.46 42.08
C ASN A 153 18.42 9.53 42.40
N GLY A 154 17.53 9.83 41.46
CA GLY A 154 16.46 10.82 41.65
C GLY A 154 16.96 12.25 41.87
N ALA A 155 18.20 12.57 41.47
CA ALA A 155 18.70 13.93 41.52
C ALA A 155 18.09 14.73 40.37
N ALA A 156 17.32 15.78 40.70
CA ALA A 156 16.75 16.68 39.71
C ALA A 156 17.89 17.38 38.94
N VAL A 157 17.87 17.27 37.61
CA VAL A 157 18.66 18.08 36.67
C VAL A 157 17.71 19.07 36.02
#